data_AF-A0A4Y2P776-F1
#
_entry.id   AF-A0A4Y2P776-F1
#
_cell.length_a   1.000
_cell.length_b   1.000
_cell.length_c   1.000
_cell.angle_alpha   90.00
_cell.angle_beta   90.00
_cell.angle_gamma   90.00
#
_symmetry.space_group_name_H-M   'P 1'
#
loop_
_entity.id
_entity.type
_entity.pdbx_description
1 polymer ?
#
loop_
_entity_poly.entity_id
_entity_poly.type
_entity_poly.pdbx_seq_one_letter_code
_entity_poly.pdbx_strand_id
1 'polypeptide(L)'
;MPKRALSSTVASGTRRKHVTLSIKDKVNLIKKLESGTAAAKLCEEYGLGKSTIYDIKKQKKKKELFEFFADSDTPMAMGERKIIRHAKNDDHDRVMIEWVRQRRSEGVPLSEPLLMEQAKIFHRSMNLTTDYSYTTGWLTKFKKRHRI
;
A
#
# COMPACT_ATOMS: atom_id res chain seq x y z
N MET A 1 -20.31 -59.77 -9.33
CA MET A 1 -19.31 -59.81 -8.24
C MET A 1 -17.92 -60.02 -8.85
N PRO A 2 -16.83 -59.44 -8.33
CA PRO A 2 -16.62 -58.11 -7.75
C PRO A 2 -15.34 -57.44 -8.36
N LYS A 3 -15.03 -56.16 -8.17
CA LYS A 3 -14.26 -55.67 -7.01
C LYS A 3 -14.38 -54.15 -6.85
N ARG A 4 -14.79 -53.82 -5.63
CA ARG A 4 -14.74 -52.55 -4.92
C ARG A 4 -13.28 -52.08 -4.80
N ALA A 5 -13.00 -50.81 -5.05
CA ALA A 5 -11.88 -50.11 -4.42
C ALA A 5 -12.43 -48.83 -3.78
N LEU A 6 -12.35 -48.82 -2.46
CA LEU A 6 -12.68 -47.72 -1.56
C LEU A 6 -11.53 -46.71 -1.52
N SER A 7 -11.92 -45.45 -1.36
CA SER A 7 -11.24 -44.41 -0.60
C SER A 7 -9.99 -43.74 -1.23
N SER A 8 -10.17 -42.47 -1.61
CA SER A 8 -9.33 -41.44 -1.01
C SER A 8 -10.24 -40.46 -0.28
N THR A 9 -10.25 -40.57 1.04
CA THR A 9 -10.75 -39.54 1.94
C THR A 9 -9.96 -38.27 1.65
N VAL A 10 -10.54 -37.34 0.92
CA VAL A 10 -10.05 -35.96 0.85
C VAL A 10 -10.01 -35.41 2.27
N ALA A 11 -8.79 -35.27 2.79
CA ALA A 11 -8.52 -34.75 4.11
C ALA A 11 -9.32 -33.46 4.33
N SER A 12 -9.94 -33.39 5.50
CA SER A 12 -10.77 -32.30 5.97
C SER A 12 -10.17 -30.93 5.60
N GLY A 13 -10.98 -30.13 4.88
CA GLY A 13 -10.61 -28.81 4.42
C GLY A 13 -10.32 -27.88 5.59
N THR A 14 -9.07 -27.86 6.03
CA THR A 14 -8.56 -26.81 6.91
C THR A 14 -8.62 -25.52 6.11
N ARG A 15 -9.45 -24.57 6.57
CA ARG A 15 -9.54 -23.25 5.94
C ARG A 15 -8.14 -22.65 5.96
N ARG A 16 -7.60 -22.33 4.78
CA ARG A 16 -6.33 -21.60 4.66
C ARG A 16 -6.42 -20.33 5.51
N LYS A 17 -5.45 -20.12 6.39
CA LYS A 17 -5.37 -18.89 7.21
C LYS A 17 -5.25 -17.70 6.27
N HIS A 18 -5.93 -16.60 6.61
CA HIS A 18 -5.86 -15.38 5.82
C HIS A 18 -4.47 -14.75 5.94
N VAL A 19 -3.73 -14.67 4.83
CA VAL A 19 -2.40 -14.04 4.76
C VAL A 19 -2.52 -12.67 4.13
N THR A 20 -2.16 -11.63 4.88
CA THR A 20 -2.06 -10.26 4.34
C THR A 20 -0.60 -9.95 4.01
N LEU A 21 -0.28 -9.93 2.72
CA LEU A 21 1.04 -9.55 2.21
C LEU A 21 1.35 -8.05 2.40
N SER A 22 2.62 -7.74 2.61
CA SER A 22 3.13 -6.37 2.52
C SER A 22 3.05 -5.84 1.08
N ILE A 23 3.11 -4.52 0.92
CA ILE A 23 3.19 -3.86 -0.39
C ILE A 23 4.46 -4.32 -1.12
N LYS A 24 5.60 -4.42 -0.42
CA LYS A 24 6.86 -4.94 -0.95
C LYS A 24 6.70 -6.37 -1.48
N ASP A 25 6.07 -7.25 -0.71
CA ASP A 25 5.84 -8.65 -1.13
C ASP A 25 4.90 -8.74 -2.31
N LYS A 26 3.86 -7.88 -2.37
CA LYS A 26 2.98 -7.79 -3.54
C LYS A 26 3.73 -7.32 -4.78
N VAL A 27 4.62 -6.34 -4.67
CA VAL A 27 5.48 -5.89 -5.79
C VAL A 27 6.42 -7.01 -6.23
N ASN A 28 7.07 -7.71 -5.30
CA ASN A 28 7.94 -8.85 -5.60
C ASN A 28 7.18 -10.00 -6.26
N LEU A 29 5.97 -10.30 -5.79
CA LEU A 29 5.09 -11.30 -6.39
C LEU A 29 4.76 -10.93 -7.84
N ILE A 30 4.44 -9.66 -8.13
CA ILE A 30 4.18 -9.21 -9.51
C ILE A 30 5.44 -9.34 -10.37
N LYS A 31 6.62 -8.95 -9.88
CA LYS A 31 7.89 -9.11 -10.60
C LYS A 31 8.17 -10.57 -10.95
N LYS A 32 7.98 -11.50 -10.01
CA LYS A 32 8.14 -12.95 -10.25
C LYS A 32 7.12 -13.50 -11.25
N LEU A 33 5.90 -12.98 -11.22
CA LEU A 33 4.86 -13.39 -12.15
C LEU A 33 5.15 -12.91 -13.58
N GLU A 34 5.76 -11.73 -13.72
CA GLU A 34 6.21 -11.18 -15.00
C GLU A 34 7.48 -11.85 -15.54
N SER A 35 8.35 -12.33 -14.66
CA SER A 35 9.52 -13.14 -15.05
C SER A 35 9.17 -14.57 -15.47
N GLY A 36 7.88 -14.92 -15.58
CA GLY A 36 7.41 -16.23 -16.03
C GLY A 36 7.26 -17.29 -14.93
N THR A 37 7.32 -16.92 -13.65
CA THR A 37 7.09 -17.89 -12.56
C THR A 37 5.63 -18.36 -12.56
N ALA A 38 5.44 -19.68 -12.56
CA ALA A 38 4.10 -20.27 -12.53
C ALA A 38 3.32 -19.84 -11.27
N ALA A 39 2.06 -19.44 -11.44
CA ALA A 39 1.19 -19.02 -10.34
C ALA A 39 1.03 -20.10 -9.24
N ALA A 40 1.14 -21.38 -9.59
CA ALA A 40 1.12 -22.49 -8.62
C ALA A 40 2.30 -22.43 -7.63
N LYS A 41 3.52 -22.17 -8.12
CA LYS A 41 4.70 -22.01 -7.27
C LYS A 41 4.56 -20.78 -6.34
N LEU A 42 4.00 -19.69 -6.86
CA LEU A 42 3.74 -18.49 -6.06
C LEU A 42 2.64 -18.70 -5.01
N CYS A 43 1.64 -19.55 -5.28
CA CYS A 43 0.65 -19.95 -4.29
C CYS A 43 1.30 -20.66 -3.09
N GLU A 44 2.22 -21.58 -3.35
CA GLU A 44 2.95 -22.31 -2.32
C GLU A 44 3.91 -21.39 -1.55
N GLU A 45 4.72 -20.60 -2.27
CA GLU A 45 5.72 -19.71 -1.66
C GLU A 45 5.09 -18.65 -0.74
N TYR A 46 4.00 -18.02 -1.17
CA TYR A 46 3.35 -16.94 -0.42
C TYR A 46 2.15 -17.43 0.42
N GLY A 47 1.81 -18.72 0.37
CA GLY A 47 0.63 -19.28 1.05
C GLY A 47 -0.71 -18.70 0.53
N LEU A 48 -0.79 -18.32 -0.74
CA LEU A 48 -1.92 -17.63 -1.34
C LEU A 48 -2.81 -18.53 -2.20
N GLY A 49 -4.09 -18.18 -2.29
CA GLY A 49 -4.98 -18.75 -3.30
C GLY A 49 -4.72 -18.16 -4.68
N LYS A 50 -5.01 -18.92 -5.75
CA LYS A 50 -4.90 -18.46 -7.14
C LYS A 50 -5.66 -17.15 -7.38
N SER A 51 -6.89 -17.05 -6.84
CA SER A 51 -7.71 -15.83 -6.94
C SER A 51 -6.98 -14.59 -6.43
N THR A 52 -6.34 -14.68 -5.26
CA THR A 52 -5.57 -13.57 -4.68
C THR A 52 -4.40 -13.14 -5.56
N ILE A 53 -3.71 -14.09 -6.21
CA ILE A 53 -2.63 -13.78 -7.16
C ILE A 53 -3.17 -12.99 -8.35
N TYR A 54 -4.28 -13.43 -8.96
CA TYR A 54 -4.89 -12.72 -10.08
C TYR A 54 -5.45 -11.35 -9.68
N ASP A 55 -6.02 -11.22 -8.47
CA ASP A 55 -6.47 -9.94 -7.94
C ASP A 55 -5.29 -8.97 -7.76
N ILE A 56 -4.14 -9.45 -7.29
CA ILE A 56 -2.92 -8.64 -7.17
C ILE A 56 -2.36 -8.28 -8.55
N LYS A 57 -2.44 -9.18 -9.53
CA LYS A 57 -2.01 -8.94 -10.92
C LYS A 57 -2.85 -7.88 -11.62
N LYS A 58 -4.09 -7.63 -11.19
CA LYS A 58 -5.01 -6.69 -11.85
C LYS A 58 -4.33 -5.33 -12.08
N GLN A 59 -4.36 -4.85 -13.32
CA GLN A 59 -3.55 -3.70 -13.78
C GLN A 59 -3.67 -2.46 -12.89
N LYS A 60 -4.89 -2.14 -12.43
CA LYS A 60 -5.12 -1.00 -11.52
C LYS A 60 -4.34 -1.14 -10.21
N LYS A 61 -4.41 -2.30 -9.57
CA LYS A 61 -3.75 -2.59 -8.29
C LYS A 61 -2.24 -2.71 -8.47
N LYS A 62 -1.80 -3.29 -9.60
CA LYS A 62 -0.40 -3.32 -10.00
C LYS A 62 0.18 -1.90 -10.08
N LYS A 63 -0.43 -1.02 -10.88
CA LYS A 63 0.05 0.37 -11.04
C LYS A 63 0.17 1.09 -9.71
N GLU A 64 -0.89 1.03 -8.90
CA GLU A 64 -0.94 1.65 -7.57
C GLU A 64 0.18 1.15 -6.64
N LEU A 65 0.47 -0.16 -6.65
CA LEU A 65 1.56 -0.74 -5.86
C LEU A 65 2.93 -0.26 -6.33
N PHE A 66 3.15 -0.13 -7.64
CA PHE A 66 4.41 0.33 -8.21
C PHE A 66 4.63 1.82 -7.98
N GLU A 67 3.63 2.66 -8.24
CA GLU A 67 3.66 4.12 -7.99
C GLU A 67 3.99 4.39 -6.52
N PHE A 68 3.23 3.77 -5.60
CA PHE A 68 3.46 3.94 -4.17
C PHE A 68 4.85 3.44 -3.71
N PHE A 69 5.37 2.38 -4.33
CA PHE A 69 6.70 1.85 -4.00
C PHE A 69 7.81 2.76 -4.52
N ALA A 70 7.64 3.34 -5.72
CA ALA A 70 8.59 4.27 -6.33
C ALA A 70 8.62 5.63 -5.62
N ASP A 71 7.45 6.14 -5.22
CA ASP A 71 7.32 7.43 -4.53
C ASP A 71 7.84 7.43 -3.10
N SER A 72 8.19 6.25 -2.54
CA SER A 72 8.64 6.15 -1.16
C SER A 72 10.14 6.39 -1.02
N ASP A 73 10.54 7.55 -0.50
CA ASP A 73 11.96 7.91 -0.22
C ASP A 73 12.64 6.98 0.80
N THR A 74 11.88 6.08 1.44
CA THR A 74 12.40 5.11 2.40
C THR A 74 11.94 3.68 2.04
N PRO A 75 12.65 2.99 1.14
CA PRO A 75 12.34 1.61 0.76
C PRO A 75 12.35 0.62 1.95
N MET A 76 13.17 0.90 2.97
CA MET A 76 13.30 0.05 4.16
C MET A 76 12.13 0.21 5.14
N ALA A 77 11.66 1.44 5.42
CA ALA A 77 10.59 1.68 6.41
C ALA A 77 9.17 1.39 5.88
N MET A 78 9.02 1.27 4.56
CA MET A 78 7.75 0.94 3.89
C MET A 78 7.57 -0.55 3.64
N GLY A 79 8.61 -1.36 3.87
CA GLY A 79 8.63 -2.80 3.58
C GLY A 79 7.54 -3.61 4.28
N GLU A 80 7.08 -3.18 5.46
CA GLU A 80 6.06 -3.90 6.25
C GLU A 80 4.62 -3.42 6.00
N ARG A 81 4.45 -2.30 5.31
CA ARG A 81 3.12 -1.70 5.12
C ARG A 81 2.29 -2.62 4.22
N LYS A 82 1.11 -3.04 4.72
CA LYS A 82 0.22 -3.98 4.01
C LYS A 82 -0.82 -3.31 3.12
N ILE A 83 -1.18 -2.06 3.43
CA ILE A 83 -2.28 -1.32 2.81
C ILE A 83 -1.83 0.11 2.48
N ILE A 84 -2.08 0.51 1.23
CA ILE A 84 -1.94 1.90 0.78
C ILE A 84 -3.13 2.66 1.37
N ARG A 85 -2.84 3.75 2.08
CA ARG A 85 -3.89 4.62 2.63
C ARG A 85 -3.84 5.91 1.85
N HIS A 86 -4.98 6.30 1.30
CA HIS A 86 -5.19 7.57 0.61
C HIS A 86 -5.71 8.63 1.58
N ALA A 87 -5.38 9.88 1.32
CA ALA A 87 -5.95 10.99 2.04
C ALA A 87 -7.38 11.23 1.56
N LYS A 88 -8.11 12.08 2.29
CA LYS A 88 -9.43 12.49 1.81
C LYS A 88 -9.29 13.31 0.52
N ASN A 89 -8.25 14.14 0.47
CA ASN A 89 -7.87 14.95 -0.68
C ASN A 89 -6.45 14.57 -1.07
N ASP A 90 -6.31 13.62 -2.01
CA ASP A 90 -5.01 13.07 -2.40
C ASP A 90 -4.10 14.10 -3.07
N ASP A 91 -4.65 14.98 -3.91
CA ASP A 91 -3.85 16.03 -4.58
C ASP A 91 -3.27 17.03 -3.57
N HIS A 92 -4.04 17.40 -2.54
CA HIS A 92 -3.57 18.24 -1.45
C HIS A 92 -2.47 17.54 -0.63
N ASP A 93 -2.66 16.26 -0.32
CA ASP A 93 -1.71 15.44 0.45
C ASP A 93 -0.38 15.27 -0.32
N ARG A 94 -0.44 15.14 -1.66
CA ARG A 94 0.72 15.08 -2.56
C ARG A 94 1.53 16.39 -2.57
N VAL A 95 0.88 17.52 -2.83
CA VAL A 95 1.57 18.83 -2.82
C VAL A 95 2.16 19.14 -1.44
N MET A 96 1.45 18.75 -0.37
CA MET A 96 1.95 18.93 0.99
C MET A 96 3.23 18.11 1.24
N ILE A 97 3.29 16.84 0.82
CA ILE A 97 4.51 16.05 1.03
C ILE A 97 5.67 16.50 0.13
N GLU A 98 5.40 16.93 -1.10
CA GLU A 98 6.40 17.53 -1.98
C GLU A 98 7.02 18.78 -1.36
N TRP A 99 6.19 19.68 -0.82
CA TRP A 99 6.66 20.86 -0.12
C TRP A 99 7.50 20.49 1.12
N VAL A 100 7.07 19.50 1.92
CA VAL A 100 7.85 19.02 3.07
C VAL A 100 9.22 18.48 2.64
N ARG A 101 9.28 17.71 1.56
CA ARG A 101 10.54 17.18 0.99
C ARG A 101 11.46 18.30 0.55
N GLN A 102 10.93 19.29 -0.16
CA GLN A 102 11.69 20.45 -0.61
C GLN A 102 12.27 21.24 0.57
N ARG A 103 11.46 21.53 1.59
CA ARG A 103 11.94 22.27 2.77
C ARG A 103 12.99 21.49 3.56
N ARG A 104 12.87 20.16 3.61
CA ARG A 104 13.90 19.29 4.19
C ARG A 104 15.20 19.29 3.39
N SER A 105 15.14 19.27 2.06
CA SER A 105 16.36 19.36 1.23
C SER A 105 17.07 20.71 1.36
N GLU A 106 16.31 21.76 1.68
CA GLU A 106 16.85 23.10 2.00
C GLU A 106 17.41 23.20 3.43
N GLY A 107 17.33 22.13 4.23
CA GLY A 107 17.80 22.13 5.62
C GLY A 107 16.90 22.89 6.60
N VAL A 108 15.67 23.23 6.20
CA VAL A 108 14.75 24.01 7.03
C VAL A 108 14.05 23.12 8.04
N PRO A 109 14.15 23.40 9.36
CA PRO A 109 13.38 22.69 10.38
C PRO A 109 11.88 22.95 10.21
N LEU A 110 11.09 21.88 10.12
CA LEU A 110 9.64 21.96 9.99
C LEU A 110 8.96 21.65 11.32
N SER A 111 8.35 22.68 11.92
CA SER A 111 7.54 22.52 13.14
C SER A 111 6.12 22.06 12.82
N GLU A 112 5.45 21.42 13.78
CA GLU A 112 4.07 20.96 13.63
C GLU A 112 3.07 22.08 13.28
N PRO A 113 3.10 23.26 13.96
CA PRO A 113 2.23 24.37 13.61
C PRO A 113 2.47 24.86 12.19
N LEU A 114 3.73 24.89 11.73
CA LEU A 114 4.08 25.30 10.39
C LEU A 114 3.47 24.35 9.34
N LEU A 115 3.52 23.04 9.58
CA LEU A 115 2.89 22.05 8.70
C LEU A 115 1.38 22.27 8.59
N MET A 116 0.72 22.55 9.72
CA MET A 116 -0.73 22.77 9.76
C MET A 116 -1.13 24.08 9.08
N GLU A 117 -0.39 25.17 9.29
CA GLU A 117 -0.65 26.46 8.63
C GLU A 117 -0.43 26.38 7.13
N GLN A 118 0.66 25.74 6.69
CA GLN A 118 0.92 25.56 5.27
C GLN A 118 -0.17 24.72 4.59
N ALA A 119 -0.66 23.68 5.28
CA ALA A 119 -1.74 22.86 4.77
C ALA A 119 -3.03 23.67 4.55
N LYS A 120 -3.37 24.62 5.44
CA LYS A 120 -4.50 25.55 5.26
C LYS A 120 -4.28 26.50 4.08
N ILE A 121 -3.05 26.97 3.87
CA ILE A 121 -2.71 27.83 2.72
C ILE A 121 -2.97 27.07 1.42
N PHE A 122 -2.43 25.85 1.29
CA PHE A 122 -2.64 25.02 0.10
C PHE A 122 -4.11 24.64 -0.13
N HIS A 123 -4.87 24.44 0.95
CA HIS A 123 -6.31 24.19 0.81
C HIS A 123 -7.03 25.35 0.12
N ARG A 124 -6.74 26.57 0.56
CA ARG A 124 -7.31 27.79 -0.01
C ARG A 124 -6.85 28.01 -1.45
N SER A 125 -5.56 27.81 -1.73
CA SER A 125 -5.01 28.03 -3.07
C SER A 125 -5.49 27.01 -4.10
N MET A 126 -5.89 25.82 -3.67
CA MET A 126 -6.46 24.77 -4.53
C MET A 126 -7.99 24.87 -4.66
N ASN A 127 -8.61 25.91 -4.09
CA ASN A 127 -10.06 26.10 -4.07
C ASN A 127 -10.83 24.85 -3.60
N LEU A 128 -10.26 24.12 -2.62
CA LEU A 128 -10.94 22.95 -2.09
C LEU A 128 -12.17 23.41 -1.30
N THR A 129 -13.33 22.90 -1.66
CA THR A 129 -14.62 23.23 -1.02
C THR A 129 -14.95 22.29 0.13
N THR A 130 -14.09 21.28 0.36
CA THR A 130 -14.32 20.28 1.39
C THR A 130 -14.09 20.89 2.75
N ASP A 131 -15.07 20.80 3.64
CA ASP A 131 -14.89 21.21 5.03
C ASP A 131 -13.83 20.29 5.67
N TYR A 132 -12.62 20.82 5.79
CA TYR A 132 -11.44 20.08 6.21
C TYR A 132 -10.64 20.88 7.23
N SER A 133 -10.70 20.44 8.48
CA SER A 133 -9.93 21.04 9.54
C SER A 133 -8.56 20.36 9.66
N TYR A 134 -7.50 21.11 9.37
CA TYR A 134 -6.10 20.72 9.54
C TYR A 134 -5.72 20.73 11.02
N THR A 135 -6.27 19.76 11.75
CA THR A 135 -6.06 19.56 13.20
C THR A 135 -4.84 18.70 13.49
N THR A 136 -4.50 18.55 14.78
CA THR A 136 -3.52 17.58 15.27
C THR A 136 -3.82 16.15 14.80
N GLY A 137 -5.11 15.79 14.69
CA GLY A 137 -5.55 14.50 14.17
C GLY A 137 -5.24 14.30 12.68
N TRP A 138 -5.37 15.36 11.87
CA TRP A 138 -4.89 15.32 10.48
C TRP A 138 -3.38 15.17 10.44
N LEU A 139 -2.64 15.98 11.20
CA LEU A 139 -1.18 15.96 11.21
C LEU A 139 -0.65 14.56 11.59
N THR A 140 -1.23 13.93 12.61
CA THR A 140 -0.86 12.57 13.03
C THR A 140 -1.03 11.56 11.89
N LYS A 141 -2.13 11.66 11.13
CA LYS A 141 -2.38 10.79 9.96
C LYS A 141 -1.42 11.10 8.81
N PHE A 142 -1.14 12.37 8.55
CA PHE A 142 -0.20 12.85 7.54
C PHE A 142 1.22 12.33 7.83
N LYS A 143 1.72 12.56 9.06
CA LYS A 143 3.01 12.03 9.53
C LYS A 143 3.08 10.50 9.40
N LYS A 144 2.02 9.79 9.81
CA LYS A 144 1.97 8.33 9.69
C LYS A 144 1.96 7.85 8.23
N ARG A 145 1.33 8.60 7.32
CA ARG A 145 1.24 8.23 5.90
C ARG A 145 2.59 8.37 5.21
N HIS A 146 3.29 9.47 5.49
CA HIS A 146 4.52 9.89 4.81
C HIS A 146 5.80 9.67 5.59
N ARG A 147 5.71 9.16 6.82
CA ARG A 147 6.85 8.89 7.73
C ARG A 147 7.73 10.13 7.94
N ILE A 148 7.09 11.28 8.09
CA ILE A 148 7.74 12.55 8.41
C ILE A 148 7.80 12.79 9.92
#